data_AF-A0A0D6L8Y7-F1
#
_entry.id   AF-A0A0D6L8Y7-F1
#
_cell.length_a   1.000
_cell.length_b   1.000
_cell.length_c   1.000
_cell.angle_alpha   90.00
_cell.angle_beta   90.00
_cell.angle_gamma   90.00
#
_symmetry.space_group_name_H-M   'P 1'
#
loop_
_entity.id
_entity.type
_entity.pdbx_description
1 polymer ?
#
loop_
_entity_poly.entity_id
_entity_poly.type
_entity_poly.pdbx_seq_one_letter_code
_entity_poly.pdbx_strand_id
1 'polypeptide(L)'
;MTKMDPPLAMLASLWFYMTPQPPKPSMHNIVIGDWRQSAKNRRAGFSGPIFGPTSLVINNECGGEDAEEPGMLDNFDAVQHNYSWQPDWGNMWKSAACDCEPAQYGGPLPYYDPKIYPSRFAKENDRNRLRCVYSIYKNPGMFRLDEGNAPCLKHKPRIALTKTGFRSGNL
;
A
#
# COMPACT_ATOMS: atom_id res chain seq x y z
N MET A 1 -9.97 16.14 28.89
CA MET A 1 -9.42 15.45 27.70
C MET A 1 -9.77 13.97 27.85
N THR A 2 -10.89 13.52 27.28
CA THR A 2 -11.55 12.25 27.67
C THR A 2 -11.87 11.38 26.46
N LYS A 3 -10.83 10.83 25.83
CA LYS A 3 -10.89 9.56 25.10
C LYS A 3 -9.46 9.02 24.93
N MET A 4 -9.05 8.18 25.87
CA MET A 4 -7.82 7.41 25.81
C MET A 4 -8.19 6.03 25.30
N ASP A 5 -8.32 5.89 23.99
CA ASP A 5 -8.27 4.59 23.34
C ASP A 5 -6.82 4.45 22.83
N PRO A 6 -5.92 3.78 23.59
CA PRO A 6 -4.49 3.78 23.27
C PRO A 6 -4.19 3.23 21.87
N PRO A 7 -4.84 2.13 21.41
CA PRO A 7 -4.77 1.71 20.01
C PRO A 7 -5.14 2.82 19.02
N LEU A 8 -6.26 3.53 19.24
CA LEU A 8 -6.70 4.58 18.32
C LEU A 8 -5.73 5.77 18.29
N ALA A 9 -5.21 6.18 19.45
CA ALA A 9 -4.22 7.24 19.55
C ALA A 9 -2.91 6.87 18.82
N MET A 10 -2.45 5.62 18.96
CA MET A 10 -1.27 5.14 18.25
C MET A 10 -1.49 5.08 16.74
N LEU A 11 -2.65 4.62 16.29
CA LEU A 11 -3.01 4.61 14.87
C LEU A 11 -3.10 6.02 14.28
N ALA A 12 -3.64 6.99 15.02
CA ALA A 12 -3.68 8.38 14.60
C ALA A 12 -2.28 8.99 14.49
N SER A 13 -1.39 8.72 15.46
CA SER A 13 0.01 9.15 15.41
C SER A 13 0.77 8.53 14.24
N LEU A 14 0.57 7.23 13.99
CA LEU A 14 1.18 6.55 12.85
C LEU A 14 0.64 7.09 11.52
N TRP A 15 -0.67 7.33 11.43
CA TRP A 15 -1.26 7.95 10.26
C TRP A 15 -0.65 9.33 9.99
N PHE A 16 -0.50 10.18 11.01
CA PHE A 16 0.16 11.48 10.88
C PHE A 16 1.62 11.35 10.42
N TYR A 17 2.36 10.39 10.99
CA TYR A 17 3.76 10.13 10.66
C TYR A 17 3.95 9.66 9.20
N MET A 18 3.02 8.86 8.69
CA MET A 18 3.11 8.24 7.35
C MET A 18 2.47 9.08 6.24
N THR A 19 1.53 9.97 6.57
CA THR A 19 0.71 10.66 5.56
C THR A 19 1.33 12.01 5.17
N PRO A 20 1.75 12.21 3.91
CA PRO A 20 2.21 13.52 3.45
C PRO A 20 1.04 14.53 3.44
N GLN A 21 1.33 15.78 3.78
CA GLN A 21 0.36 16.88 3.77
C GLN A 21 0.88 17.98 2.83
N PRO A 22 0.51 17.98 1.53
CA PRO A 22 1.03 18.92 0.55
C PRO A 22 1.01 20.38 1.03
N PRO A 23 2.12 21.12 0.90
CA PRO A 23 3.38 20.79 0.19
C PRO A 23 4.40 19.98 1.02
N LYS A 24 4.09 19.60 2.28
CA LYS A 24 5.03 18.94 3.19
C LYS A 24 5.11 17.41 2.95
N PRO A 25 6.32 16.83 2.92
CA PRO A 25 6.48 15.36 2.90
C PRO A 25 6.01 14.73 4.22
N SER A 26 5.82 13.41 4.24
CA SER A 26 5.59 12.69 5.50
C SER A 26 6.88 12.63 6.31
N MET A 27 6.76 12.57 7.65
CA MET A 27 7.93 12.42 8.52
C MET A 27 8.71 11.15 8.21
N HIS A 28 7.99 10.06 7.88
CA HIS A 28 8.60 8.81 7.45
C HIS A 28 9.54 9.02 6.26
N ASN A 29 9.08 9.68 5.20
CA ASN A 29 9.87 9.92 3.99
C ASN A 29 11.15 10.71 4.26
N ILE A 30 11.10 11.71 5.15
CA ILE A 30 12.29 12.47 5.54
C ILE A 30 13.31 11.56 6.25
N VAL A 31 12.83 10.75 7.20
CA VAL A 31 13.68 9.87 8.01
C VAL A 31 14.30 8.74 7.19
N ILE A 32 13.61 8.22 6.17
CA ILE A 32 14.18 7.22 5.26
C ILE A 32 15.00 7.83 4.11
N GLY A 33 14.98 9.16 3.97
CA GLY A 33 15.70 9.90 2.92
C GLY A 33 14.98 9.97 1.57
N ASP A 34 13.73 9.53 1.49
CA ASP A 34 12.89 9.51 0.29
C ASP A 34 12.02 10.77 0.18
N TRP A 35 12.69 11.93 0.10
CA TRP A 35 12.05 13.25 0.02
C TRP A 35 12.89 14.18 -0.88
N ARG A 36 12.23 15.11 -1.56
CA ARG A 36 12.86 16.00 -2.54
C ARG A 36 13.40 17.25 -1.85
N GLN A 37 14.66 17.25 -1.44
CA GLN A 37 15.20 18.40 -0.71
C GLN A 37 15.26 19.66 -1.59
N SER A 38 14.80 20.80 -1.08
CA SER A 38 14.99 22.09 -1.77
C SER A 38 16.45 22.52 -1.73
N ALA A 39 16.80 23.52 -2.56
CA ALA A 39 18.15 24.09 -2.53
C ALA A 39 18.47 24.73 -1.17
N LYS A 40 17.49 25.32 -0.49
CA LYS A 40 17.65 25.90 0.86
C LYS A 40 17.88 24.81 1.90
N ASN A 41 17.08 23.73 1.87
CA ASN A 41 17.26 22.58 2.76
C ASN A 41 18.65 21.94 2.57
N ARG A 42 19.11 21.73 1.33
CA ARG A 42 20.46 21.22 1.07
C ARG A 42 21.57 22.12 1.61
N ARG A 43 21.45 23.45 1.45
CA ARG A 43 22.43 24.42 1.97
C ARG A 43 22.46 24.46 3.51
N ALA A 44 21.32 24.20 4.14
CA ALA A 44 21.21 24.07 5.60
C ALA A 44 21.72 22.72 6.13
N GLY A 45 22.18 21.80 5.27
CA GLY A 45 22.64 20.47 5.66
C GLY A 45 21.54 19.43 5.78
N PHE A 46 20.30 19.78 5.42
CA PHE A 46 19.17 18.85 5.41
C PHE A 46 19.17 18.06 4.09
N SER A 47 19.94 16.97 4.05
CA SER A 47 20.02 16.05 2.90
C SER A 47 20.02 14.59 3.35
N GLY A 48 19.45 13.70 2.53
CA GLY A 48 19.37 12.28 2.83
C GLY A 48 18.44 11.96 4.02
N PRO A 49 18.67 10.82 4.71
CA PRO A 49 17.96 10.42 5.92
C PRO A 49 18.31 11.37 7.10
N ILE A 50 17.40 12.28 7.47
CA ILE A 50 17.68 13.33 8.47
C ILE A 50 16.45 13.63 9.34
N PHE A 51 16.64 13.88 10.64
CA PHE A 51 15.51 14.14 11.55
C PHE A 51 15.03 15.60 11.55
N GLY A 52 15.92 16.57 11.38
CA GLY A 52 15.64 18.01 11.53
C GLY A 52 14.35 18.48 10.82
N PRO A 53 14.20 18.25 9.51
CA PRO A 53 13.03 18.69 8.75
C PRO A 53 11.68 18.10 9.20
N THR A 54 11.67 17.05 10.04
CA THR A 54 10.43 16.56 10.63
C THR A 54 9.80 17.58 11.60
N SER A 55 10.60 18.48 12.18
CA SER A 55 10.11 19.59 13.01
C SER A 55 9.15 20.48 12.23
N LEU A 56 9.46 20.80 10.97
CA LEU A 56 8.60 21.55 10.07
C LEU A 56 7.26 20.86 9.78
N VAL A 57 7.24 19.53 9.73
CA VAL A 57 6.01 18.74 9.54
C VAL A 57 5.11 18.83 10.78
N ILE A 58 5.69 18.71 11.97
CA ILE A 58 4.96 18.79 13.24
C ILE A 58 4.43 20.20 13.48
N ASN A 59 5.33 21.19 13.61
CA ASN A 59 4.94 22.56 13.98
C ASN A 59 6.00 23.66 13.72
N ASN A 60 7.07 23.34 12.98
CA ASN A 60 8.14 24.28 12.63
C ASN A 60 8.81 24.97 13.85
N GLU A 61 9.25 24.17 14.83
CA GLU A 61 9.75 24.71 16.10
C GLU A 61 11.23 25.09 16.08
N CYS A 62 12.01 24.52 15.15
CA CYS A 62 13.48 24.61 15.19
C CYS A 62 14.08 25.62 14.18
N GLY A 63 13.35 25.95 13.11
CA GLY A 63 13.78 26.93 12.11
C GLY A 63 14.98 26.49 11.26
N GLY A 64 15.16 27.17 10.12
CA GLY A 64 16.22 26.87 9.14
C GLY A 64 15.75 26.00 7.97
N GLU A 65 14.62 25.32 8.11
CA GLU A 65 13.97 24.58 7.03
C GLU A 65 13.35 25.51 5.97
N ASP A 66 13.12 24.95 4.80
CA ASP A 66 12.36 25.59 3.75
C ASP A 66 10.85 25.38 3.95
N ALA A 67 10.14 26.44 4.34
CA ALA A 67 8.70 26.40 4.51
C ALA A 67 7.93 26.47 3.17
N GLU A 68 8.57 26.98 2.11
CA GLU A 68 7.96 27.14 0.79
C GLU A 68 8.13 25.87 -0.03
N GLU A 69 9.33 25.30 -0.04
CA GLU A 69 9.67 24.02 -0.67
C GLU A 69 10.12 22.98 0.37
N PRO A 70 9.23 22.50 1.25
CA PRO A 70 9.59 21.57 2.32
C PRO A 70 9.95 20.17 1.81
N GLY A 71 9.76 19.90 0.52
CA GLY A 71 10.34 18.76 -0.17
C GLY A 71 9.45 17.54 -0.32
N MET A 72 8.15 17.75 -0.54
CA MET A 72 7.26 16.67 -0.98
C MET A 72 7.71 16.08 -2.32
N LEU A 73 7.50 14.77 -2.45
CA LEU A 73 7.61 14.07 -3.73
C LEU A 73 6.40 14.45 -4.58
N ASP A 74 6.63 14.97 -5.79
CA ASP A 74 5.55 15.47 -6.65
C ASP A 74 4.56 14.35 -7.05
N ASN A 75 3.28 14.70 -7.21
CA ASN A 75 2.27 13.84 -7.82
C ASN A 75 2.15 12.43 -7.18
N PHE A 76 2.09 11.37 -8.00
CA PHE A 76 2.01 9.98 -7.54
C PHE A 76 3.36 9.42 -7.08
N ASP A 77 4.46 10.18 -7.13
CA ASP A 77 5.78 9.73 -6.68
C ASP A 77 5.84 9.55 -5.16
N ALA A 78 4.92 10.20 -4.42
CA ALA A 78 4.69 9.94 -3.00
C ALA A 78 4.05 8.55 -2.74
N VAL A 79 3.43 7.93 -3.76
CA VAL A 79 2.88 6.57 -3.70
C VAL A 79 3.89 5.63 -4.33
N GLN A 80 4.97 5.36 -3.60
CA GLN A 80 6.06 4.45 -4.01
C GLN A 80 5.54 3.09 -4.51
N HIS A 81 4.38 2.64 -4.02
CA HIS A 81 3.72 1.44 -4.49
C HIS A 81 2.19 1.59 -4.50
N ASN A 82 1.61 1.72 -5.71
CA ASN A 82 0.16 1.82 -5.89
C ASN A 82 -0.50 0.53 -6.40
N TYR A 83 0.21 -0.59 -6.43
CA TYR A 83 -0.32 -1.85 -6.94
C TYR A 83 -0.95 -2.70 -5.84
N SER A 84 -2.03 -3.37 -6.20
CA SER A 84 -2.79 -4.24 -5.30
C SER A 84 -3.47 -5.34 -6.10
N TRP A 85 -3.75 -6.47 -5.46
CA TRP A 85 -4.44 -7.59 -6.09
C TRP A 85 -5.94 -7.31 -6.21
N GLN A 86 -6.45 -7.35 -7.43
CA GLN A 86 -7.88 -7.23 -7.74
C GLN A 86 -8.35 -8.42 -8.59
N PRO A 87 -9.67 -8.67 -8.70
CA PRO A 87 -10.18 -9.61 -9.69
C PRO A 87 -9.69 -9.25 -11.09
N ASP A 88 -9.32 -10.27 -11.87
CA ASP A 88 -8.94 -10.12 -13.27
C ASP A 88 -10.20 -9.89 -14.13
N TRP A 89 -10.72 -8.66 -14.06
CA TRP A 89 -11.95 -8.22 -14.73
C TRP A 89 -11.94 -8.55 -16.22
N GLY A 90 -10.77 -8.41 -16.87
CA GLY A 90 -10.58 -8.67 -18.30
C GLY A 90 -10.77 -10.12 -18.70
N ASN A 91 -10.64 -11.07 -17.76
CA ASN A 91 -10.73 -12.51 -18.03
C ASN A 91 -11.87 -13.23 -17.29
N MET A 92 -12.70 -12.53 -16.50
CA MET A 92 -13.80 -13.18 -15.74
C MET A 92 -14.89 -13.81 -16.61
N TRP A 93 -15.02 -13.35 -17.85
CA TRP A 93 -15.97 -13.89 -18.83
C TRP A 93 -15.49 -15.21 -19.47
N LYS A 94 -14.22 -15.58 -19.29
CA LYS A 94 -13.66 -16.80 -19.87
C LYS A 94 -14.18 -18.04 -19.14
N SER A 95 -14.26 -19.15 -19.88
CA SER A 95 -14.55 -20.48 -19.34
C SER A 95 -13.32 -21.12 -18.66
N ALA A 96 -12.74 -20.39 -17.72
CA ALA A 96 -11.59 -20.79 -16.91
C ALA A 96 -11.81 -20.37 -15.46
N ALA A 97 -11.00 -20.87 -14.52
CA ALA A 97 -11.13 -20.44 -13.13
C ALA A 97 -10.87 -18.94 -12.99
N CYS A 98 -11.64 -18.26 -12.11
CA CYS A 98 -11.43 -16.85 -11.82
C CYS A 98 -10.04 -16.64 -11.25
N ASP A 99 -9.44 -15.52 -11.62
CA ASP A 99 -8.11 -15.16 -11.19
C ASP A 99 -8.05 -13.71 -10.72
N CYS A 100 -6.90 -13.33 -10.17
CA CYS A 100 -6.57 -11.98 -9.77
C CYS A 100 -5.31 -11.49 -10.48
N GLU A 101 -5.29 -10.18 -10.76
CA GLU A 101 -4.16 -9.47 -11.36
C GLU A 101 -3.75 -8.27 -10.49
N PRO A 102 -2.46 -7.85 -10.55
CA PRO A 102 -2.03 -6.62 -9.90
C PRO A 102 -2.53 -5.41 -10.71
N ALA A 103 -3.15 -4.44 -10.03
CA ALA A 103 -3.59 -3.20 -10.66
C ALA A 103 -3.27 -1.98 -9.81
N GLN A 104 -3.10 -0.85 -10.50
CA GLN A 104 -2.92 0.45 -9.85
C GLN A 104 -4.23 0.86 -9.19
N TYR A 105 -4.23 0.85 -7.86
CA TYR A 105 -5.31 1.32 -7.00
C TYR A 105 -6.64 0.57 -7.20
N GLY A 106 -6.94 -0.42 -6.34
CA GLY A 106 -8.26 -1.06 -6.37
C GLY A 106 -8.39 -2.35 -5.55
N GLY A 107 -7.29 -2.98 -5.21
CA GLY A 107 -7.24 -4.25 -4.49
C GLY A 107 -7.12 -4.10 -2.97
N PRO A 108 -7.83 -4.93 -2.19
CA PRO A 108 -7.71 -4.96 -0.72
C PRO A 108 -6.44 -5.67 -0.22
N LEU A 109 -5.68 -6.29 -1.12
CA LEU A 109 -4.45 -7.02 -0.77
C LEU A 109 -3.25 -6.36 -1.45
N PRO A 110 -2.16 -6.12 -0.71
CA PRO A 110 -0.98 -5.49 -1.28
C PRO A 110 -0.33 -6.43 -2.31
N TYR A 111 0.03 -5.84 -3.44
CA TYR A 111 1.06 -6.42 -4.29
C TYR A 111 2.42 -5.99 -3.72
N TYR A 112 3.48 -6.74 -3.99
CA TYR A 112 4.84 -6.38 -3.60
C TYR A 112 5.69 -6.36 -4.87
N ASP A 113 5.89 -5.19 -5.47
CA ASP A 113 6.69 -5.06 -6.68
C ASP A 113 8.12 -5.57 -6.41
N PRO A 114 8.62 -6.59 -7.13
CA PRO A 114 9.97 -7.11 -6.96
C PRO A 114 11.08 -6.08 -7.21
N LYS A 115 10.79 -4.97 -7.92
CA LYS A 115 11.74 -3.87 -8.16
C LYS A 115 11.95 -2.99 -6.93
N ILE A 116 10.97 -2.95 -6.02
CA ILE A 116 10.95 -2.05 -4.86
C ILE A 116 11.13 -2.84 -3.56
N TYR A 117 10.43 -3.98 -3.44
CA TYR A 117 10.41 -4.76 -2.22
C TYR A 117 11.45 -5.88 -2.24
N PRO A 118 12.10 -6.17 -1.09
CA PRO A 118 12.96 -7.33 -0.94
C PRO A 118 12.27 -8.64 -1.34
N SER A 119 13.05 -9.60 -1.86
CA SER A 119 12.55 -10.88 -2.39
C SER A 119 11.65 -11.66 -1.42
N ARG A 120 11.84 -11.50 -0.10
CA ARG A 120 10.98 -12.12 0.92
C ARG A 120 9.50 -11.70 0.79
N PHE A 121 9.24 -10.45 0.41
CA PHE A 121 7.88 -9.94 0.26
C PHE A 121 7.33 -10.26 -1.13
N ALA A 122 8.18 -10.20 -2.17
CA ALA A 122 7.78 -10.61 -3.51
C ALA A 122 7.30 -12.08 -3.55
N LYS A 123 7.86 -12.97 -2.72
CA LYS A 123 7.39 -14.36 -2.55
C LYS A 123 5.97 -14.47 -1.98
N GLU A 124 5.51 -13.45 -1.27
CA GLU A 124 4.16 -13.42 -0.70
C GLU A 124 3.08 -13.05 -1.71
N ASN A 125 3.47 -12.58 -2.89
CA ASN A 125 2.54 -12.26 -3.97
C ASN A 125 1.70 -13.46 -4.41
N ASP A 126 2.30 -14.65 -4.51
CA ASP A 126 1.56 -15.87 -4.86
C ASP A 126 0.48 -16.16 -3.80
N ARG A 127 0.85 -16.02 -2.52
CA ARG A 127 -0.09 -16.19 -1.40
C ARG A 127 -1.20 -15.14 -1.45
N ASN A 128 -0.88 -13.89 -1.72
CA ASN A 128 -1.84 -12.80 -1.78
C ASN A 128 -2.77 -12.93 -2.99
N ARG A 129 -2.27 -13.36 -4.15
CA ARG A 129 -3.09 -13.71 -5.32
C ARG A 129 -4.11 -14.79 -4.94
N LEU A 130 -3.69 -15.86 -4.27
CA LEU A 130 -4.59 -16.92 -3.84
C LEU A 130 -5.63 -16.47 -2.80
N ARG A 131 -5.28 -15.53 -1.91
CA ARG A 131 -6.23 -14.89 -0.99
C ARG A 131 -7.27 -14.05 -1.73
N CYS A 132 -6.86 -13.37 -2.79
CA CYS A 132 -7.77 -12.63 -3.67
C CYS A 132 -8.72 -13.61 -4.40
N VAL A 133 -8.20 -14.68 -4.98
CA VAL A 133 -9.05 -15.71 -5.61
C VAL A 133 -10.01 -16.32 -4.58
N TYR A 134 -9.55 -16.60 -3.36
CA TYR A 134 -10.40 -17.06 -2.26
C TYR A 134 -11.55 -16.09 -1.96
N SER A 135 -11.30 -14.78 -1.92
CA SER A 135 -12.36 -13.80 -1.62
C SER A 135 -13.42 -13.75 -2.73
N ILE A 136 -13.02 -13.87 -3.99
CA ILE A 136 -13.93 -13.95 -5.15
C ILE A 136 -14.90 -15.12 -4.99
N TYR A 137 -14.40 -16.34 -4.75
CA TYR A 137 -15.27 -17.52 -4.60
C TYR A 137 -16.03 -17.55 -3.28
N LYS A 138 -15.49 -16.96 -2.21
CA LYS A 138 -16.14 -16.96 -0.90
C LYS A 138 -17.30 -15.97 -0.81
N ASN A 139 -17.17 -14.81 -1.43
CA ASN A 139 -18.22 -13.78 -1.46
C ASN A 139 -18.18 -12.98 -2.78
N PRO A 140 -18.66 -13.56 -3.89
CA PRO A 140 -18.60 -12.91 -5.21
C PRO A 140 -19.43 -11.61 -5.25
N GLY A 141 -20.48 -11.49 -4.44
CA GLY A 141 -21.29 -10.28 -4.32
C GLY A 141 -20.51 -9.04 -3.85
N MET A 142 -19.41 -9.22 -3.11
CA MET A 142 -18.50 -8.12 -2.73
C MET A 142 -17.94 -7.39 -3.96
N PHE A 143 -17.76 -8.12 -5.06
CA PHE A 143 -17.21 -7.64 -6.31
C PHE A 143 -18.29 -7.43 -7.38
N ARG A 144 -19.57 -7.49 -7.00
CA ARG A 144 -20.71 -7.46 -7.94
C ARG A 144 -20.64 -8.58 -8.99
N LEU A 145 -20.12 -9.74 -8.61
CA LEU A 145 -20.00 -10.91 -9.48
C LEU A 145 -21.12 -11.91 -9.20
N ASP A 146 -21.61 -12.54 -10.26
CA ASP A 146 -22.55 -13.65 -10.25
C ASP A 146 -22.28 -14.59 -11.43
N GLU A 147 -22.96 -15.73 -11.47
CA GLU A 147 -22.76 -16.73 -12.53
C GLU A 147 -23.23 -16.28 -13.93
N GLY A 148 -24.00 -15.19 -14.02
CA GLY A 148 -24.47 -14.61 -15.26
C GLY A 148 -23.45 -13.64 -15.88
N ASN A 149 -22.76 -12.85 -15.04
CA ASN A 149 -21.77 -11.89 -15.49
C ASN A 149 -20.31 -12.39 -15.41
N ALA A 150 -20.05 -13.44 -14.61
CA ALA A 150 -18.73 -14.03 -14.41
C ALA A 150 -18.76 -15.58 -14.56
N PRO A 151 -18.77 -16.08 -15.82
CA PRO A 151 -18.61 -17.50 -16.15
C PRO A 151 -17.45 -18.22 -15.45
N CYS A 152 -16.40 -17.50 -15.05
CA CYS A 152 -15.28 -18.07 -14.35
C CYS A 152 -15.64 -18.69 -12.99
N LEU A 153 -16.72 -18.22 -12.35
CA LEU A 153 -17.18 -18.73 -11.05
C LEU A 153 -17.62 -20.20 -11.12
N LYS A 154 -18.03 -20.67 -12.30
CA LYS A 154 -18.41 -22.07 -12.54
C LYS A 154 -17.20 -23.01 -12.55
N HIS A 155 -16.02 -22.48 -12.85
CA HIS A 155 -14.79 -23.24 -12.96
C HIS A 155 -13.99 -23.11 -11.66
N LYS A 156 -14.13 -24.06 -10.73
CA LYS A 156 -13.37 -23.98 -9.47
C LYS A 156 -11.88 -24.27 -9.70
N PRO A 157 -10.97 -23.53 -9.05
CA PRO A 157 -9.55 -23.83 -9.12
C PRO A 157 -9.25 -25.21 -8.52
N ARG A 158 -8.26 -25.91 -9.09
CA ARG A 158 -7.86 -27.28 -8.69
C ARG A 158 -7.14 -27.34 -7.34
N ILE A 159 -6.90 -26.19 -6.72
CA ILE A 159 -6.18 -26.04 -5.44
C ILE A 159 -7.17 -25.69 -4.32
N ALA A 160 -6.89 -26.19 -3.11
CA ALA A 160 -7.67 -25.86 -1.93
C ALA A 160 -7.35 -24.44 -1.45
N LEU A 161 -8.23 -23.49 -1.77
CA LEU A 161 -8.11 -22.10 -1.34
C LEU A 161 -8.46 -21.93 0.15
N THR A 162 -7.73 -21.06 0.83
CA THR A 162 -7.97 -20.70 2.24
C THR A 162 -7.91 -19.18 2.43
N LYS A 163 -8.43 -18.68 3.56
CA LYS A 163 -8.31 -17.27 3.96
C LYS A 163 -6.85 -16.79 4.03
N THR A 164 -5.89 -17.70 4.22
CA THR A 164 -4.46 -17.38 4.32
C THR A 164 -3.68 -17.61 3.02
N GLY A 165 -4.32 -18.10 1.95
CA GLY A 165 -3.74 -18.28 0.62
C GLY A 165 -3.27 -19.70 0.30
N PHE A 166 -3.01 -20.54 1.31
CA PHE A 166 -2.70 -21.97 1.14
C PHE A 166 -3.33 -22.80 2.27
N ARG A 167 -3.68 -24.05 2.01
CA ARG A 167 -3.78 -25.05 3.08
C ARG A 167 -2.37 -25.62 3.25
N SER A 168 -1.68 -25.25 4.33
CA SER A 168 -0.54 -26.05 4.78
C SER A 168 -1.12 -27.41 5.14
N GLY A 169 -1.04 -28.37 4.21
CA GLY A 169 -1.35 -29.76 4.51
C GLY A 169 -0.32 -30.23 5.52
N ASN A 170 -0.82 -30.70 6.66
CA ASN A 170 -0.04 -31.47 7.61
C ASN A 170 0.60 -32.68 6.91
N LEU A 171 1.83 -33.01 7.30
CA LEU A 171 2.23 -34.41 7.48
C LEU A 171 1.26 -35.08 8.46
#